data_AF-A0A285TP12-F1
#
_entry.id   AF-A0A285TP12-F1
#
_cell.length_a   1.000
_cell.length_b   1.000
_cell.length_c   1.000
_cell.angle_alpha   90.00
_cell.angle_beta   90.00
_cell.angle_gamma   90.00
#
_symmetry.space_group_name_H-M   'P 1'
#
loop_
_entity.id
_entity.type
_entity.pdbx_description
1 polymer ?
#
loop_
_entity_poly.entity_id
_entity_poly.type
_entity_poly.pdbx_seq_one_letter_code
_entity_poly.pdbx_strand_id
1 'polypeptide(L)'
;MSFGWAVDALVIFGGLSGWAAAYFSWREWQNTKKKIAMLTDAGAAAEVLPAWYTSRMMTDHWTFGLLTEAGQMVVIKRITALSDDGRWIDVELAESEVLDWLPKDYPADFVLAVGPERTSASLQISKIVAAVDLMNS
;
A
#
# COMPACT_ATOMS: atom_id res chain seq x y z
N MET A 1 -31.12 -11.60 -55.59
CA MET A 1 -31.32 -11.93 -54.16
C MET A 1 -30.47 -10.97 -53.35
N SER A 2 -31.09 -10.14 -52.51
CA SER A 2 -30.45 -9.03 -51.78
C SER A 2 -29.53 -9.57 -50.67
N PHE A 3 -28.25 -9.19 -50.72
CA PHE A 3 -27.20 -9.55 -49.76
C PHE A 3 -27.07 -8.52 -48.61
N GLY A 4 -28.02 -7.57 -48.50
CA GLY A 4 -27.93 -6.44 -47.55
C GLY A 4 -28.10 -6.85 -46.09
N TRP A 5 -28.92 -7.85 -45.80
CA TRP A 5 -29.21 -8.30 -44.42
C TRP A 5 -27.99 -8.87 -43.69
N ALA A 6 -27.02 -9.42 -44.43
CA ALA A 6 -25.80 -9.97 -43.85
C ALA A 6 -24.82 -8.87 -43.41
N VAL A 7 -24.79 -7.74 -44.12
CA VAL A 7 -23.95 -6.58 -43.80
C VAL A 7 -24.54 -5.82 -42.62
N ASP A 8 -25.87 -5.63 -42.59
CA ASP A 8 -26.56 -4.98 -41.48
C ASP A 8 -26.42 -5.78 -40.17
N ALA A 9 -26.49 -7.11 -40.24
CA ALA A 9 -26.24 -7.97 -39.09
C ALA A 9 -24.79 -7.81 -38.56
N LEU A 10 -23.79 -7.76 -39.46
CA LEU A 10 -22.38 -7.65 -39.07
C LEU A 10 -22.08 -6.30 -38.39
N VAL A 11 -22.68 -5.20 -38.84
CA VAL A 11 -22.53 -3.86 -38.24
C VAL A 11 -23.18 -3.81 -36.86
N ILE A 12 -24.34 -4.45 -36.68
CA ILE A 12 -25.03 -4.50 -35.39
C ILE A 12 -24.23 -5.34 -34.38
N PHE A 13 -23.72 -6.51 -34.78
CA PHE A 13 -22.86 -7.34 -33.90
C PHE A 13 -21.50 -6.69 -33.60
N GLY A 14 -20.87 -6.04 -34.58
CA GLY A 14 -19.63 -5.27 -34.40
C GLY A 14 -19.79 -4.05 -33.50
N GLY A 15 -20.90 -3.32 -33.63
CA GLY A 15 -21.24 -2.21 -32.75
C GLY A 15 -21.45 -2.68 -31.31
N LEU A 16 -22.32 -3.68 -31.10
CA LEU A 16 -22.66 -4.17 -29.77
C LEU A 16 -21.45 -4.72 -29.00
N SER A 17 -20.54 -5.41 -29.69
CA SER A 17 -19.29 -5.89 -29.08
C SER A 17 -18.34 -4.74 -28.68
N GLY A 18 -18.25 -3.67 -29.47
CA GLY A 18 -17.47 -2.48 -29.14
C GLY A 18 -17.99 -1.73 -27.91
N TRP A 19 -19.32 -1.59 -27.79
CA TRP A 19 -19.95 -0.96 -26.62
C TRP A 19 -19.79 -1.81 -25.34
N ALA A 20 -19.92 -3.14 -25.44
CA ALA A 20 -19.69 -4.03 -24.32
C ALA A 20 -18.23 -3.96 -23.85
N ALA A 21 -17.26 -4.04 -24.77
CA ALA A 21 -15.84 -3.91 -24.44
C ALA A 21 -15.50 -2.55 -23.81
N ALA A 22 -16.07 -1.46 -24.32
CA ALA A 22 -15.89 -0.12 -23.74
C ALA A 22 -16.50 -0.03 -22.33
N TYR A 23 -17.65 -0.64 -22.08
CA TYR A 23 -18.28 -0.68 -20.76
C TYR A 23 -17.47 -1.51 -19.76
N PHE A 24 -17.00 -2.70 -20.16
CA PHE A 24 -16.14 -3.53 -19.31
C PHE A 24 -14.80 -2.85 -19.05
N SER A 25 -14.17 -2.28 -20.07
CA SER A 25 -12.93 -1.50 -19.94
C SER A 25 -13.12 -0.28 -19.04
N TRP A 26 -14.22 0.46 -19.17
CA TRP A 26 -14.56 1.56 -18.28
C TRP A 26 -14.75 1.09 -16.84
N ARG A 27 -15.44 -0.04 -16.62
CA ARG A 27 -15.65 -0.63 -15.29
C ARG A 27 -14.35 -1.13 -14.67
N GLU A 28 -13.48 -1.75 -15.45
CA GLU A 28 -12.13 -2.13 -15.03
C GLU A 28 -11.26 -0.90 -14.75
N TRP A 29 -11.39 0.17 -15.53
CA TRP A 29 -10.68 1.43 -15.30
C TRP A 29 -11.19 2.15 -14.05
N GLN A 30 -12.48 2.10 -13.74
CA GLN A 30 -13.04 2.60 -12.47
C GLN A 30 -12.57 1.76 -11.27
N ASN A 31 -12.51 0.44 -11.42
CA ASN A 31 -12.00 -0.45 -10.38
C ASN A 31 -10.48 -0.34 -10.21
N THR A 32 -9.74 -0.02 -11.27
CA THR A 32 -8.28 0.20 -11.25
C THR A 32 -7.95 1.60 -10.72
N LYS A 33 -8.76 2.63 -11.02
CA LYS A 33 -8.66 3.95 -10.39
C LYS A 33 -9.00 3.94 -8.90
N LYS A 34 -9.86 3.02 -8.47
CA LYS A 34 -10.11 2.71 -7.05
C LYS A 34 -9.06 1.81 -6.41
N LYS A 35 -8.12 1.28 -7.19
CA LYS A 35 -6.95 0.58 -6.66
C LYS A 35 -5.82 1.60 -6.56
N ILE A 36 -5.69 2.16 -5.37
CA ILE A 36 -4.44 2.68 -4.83
C ILE A 36 -4.07 4.04 -5.42
N ALA A 37 -4.91 5.06 -5.21
CA ALA A 37 -4.39 6.42 -5.17
C ALA A 37 -3.66 6.58 -3.83
N MET A 38 -2.33 6.45 -3.85
CA MET A 38 -1.49 6.71 -2.69
C MET A 38 -1.56 8.21 -2.35
N LEU A 39 -2.31 8.52 -1.31
CA LEU A 39 -2.42 9.86 -0.77
C LEU A 39 -1.17 10.13 0.07
N THR A 40 -0.47 11.20 -0.28
CA THR A 40 0.62 11.78 0.51
C THR A 40 0.10 12.73 1.60
N ASP A 41 -1.23 12.84 1.76
CA ASP A 41 -1.88 13.77 2.67
C ASP A 41 -2.33 13.05 3.95
N ALA A 42 -1.79 13.49 5.09
CA ALA A 42 -1.88 12.86 6.40
C ALA A 42 -3.30 12.85 7.01
N GLY A 43 -4.28 13.50 6.36
CA GLY A 43 -5.66 13.63 6.85
C GLY A 43 -6.48 12.33 6.85
N ALA A 44 -6.08 11.31 6.09
CA ALA A 44 -6.82 10.04 6.01
C ALA A 44 -6.33 8.95 6.98
N ALA A 45 -5.28 9.22 7.77
CA ALA A 45 -4.59 8.22 8.58
C ALA A 45 -5.22 7.94 9.96
N ALA A 46 -6.54 8.12 10.13
CA ALA A 46 -7.15 8.22 11.45
C ALA A 46 -7.63 6.91 12.09
N GLU A 47 -7.51 5.75 11.42
CA GLU A 47 -8.16 4.52 11.93
C GLU A 47 -7.23 3.53 12.64
N VAL A 48 -5.90 3.69 12.58
CA VAL A 48 -4.97 2.78 13.28
C VAL A 48 -3.89 3.46 14.13
N LEU A 49 -3.53 4.71 13.83
CA LEU A 49 -2.67 5.51 14.70
C LEU A 49 -3.23 6.93 14.80
N PRO A 50 -3.02 7.64 15.92
CA PRO A 50 -3.41 9.04 16.01
C PRO A 50 -2.82 9.86 14.86
N ALA A 51 -3.61 10.72 14.23
CA ALA A 51 -3.20 11.49 13.05
C ALA A 51 -1.88 12.27 13.25
N TRP A 52 -1.61 12.72 14.48
CA TRP A 52 -0.36 13.40 14.84
C TRP A 52 0.87 12.48 14.81
N TYR A 53 0.71 11.19 15.10
CA TYR A 53 1.79 10.21 15.11
C TYR A 53 2.10 9.73 13.68
N THR A 54 1.07 9.52 12.86
CA THR A 54 1.24 9.23 11.43
C THR A 54 1.87 10.40 10.68
N SER A 55 1.45 11.64 10.97
CA SER A 55 2.07 12.84 10.38
C SER A 55 3.56 12.90 10.70
N ARG A 56 3.96 12.46 11.89
CA ARG A 56 5.37 12.42 12.29
C ARG A 56 6.14 11.31 11.58
N MET A 57 5.57 10.11 11.48
CA MET A 57 6.13 8.99 10.71
C MET A 57 6.24 9.24 9.20
N MET A 58 5.45 10.17 8.66
CA MET A 58 5.54 10.58 7.25
C MET A 58 6.56 11.71 7.02
N THR A 59 6.84 12.53 8.03
CA THR A 59 7.68 13.74 7.89
C THR A 59 9.11 13.53 8.38
N ASP A 60 9.27 12.79 9.47
CA ASP A 60 10.57 12.55 10.10
C ASP A 60 11.22 11.28 9.52
N HIS A 61 12.50 11.37 9.17
CA HIS A 61 13.35 10.19 8.90
C HIS A 61 13.80 9.61 10.25
N TRP A 62 13.00 8.72 10.82
CA TRP A 62 13.16 8.21 12.18
C TRP A 62 12.88 6.70 12.23
N THR A 63 13.50 5.95 13.13
CA THR A 63 13.25 4.50 13.26
C THR A 63 12.01 4.18 14.08
N PHE A 64 11.03 3.56 13.45
CA PHE A 64 9.79 3.11 14.07
C PHE A 64 9.65 1.59 13.96
N GLY A 65 9.03 0.98 14.95
CA GLY A 65 8.62 -0.43 14.93
C GLY A 65 7.11 -0.55 14.78
N LEU A 66 6.67 -1.34 13.81
CA LEU A 66 5.27 -1.71 13.61
C LEU A 66 5.08 -3.16 14.05
N LEU A 67 4.41 -3.36 15.19
CA LEU A 67 4.08 -4.69 15.70
C LEU A 67 2.90 -5.25 14.93
N THR A 68 3.07 -6.43 14.35
CA THR A 68 2.02 -7.12 13.59
C THR A 68 1.22 -8.09 14.45
N GLU A 69 0.02 -8.48 13.98
CA GLU A 69 -0.78 -9.55 14.60
C GLU A 69 -0.04 -10.89 14.70
N ALA A 70 0.96 -11.12 13.83
CA ALA A 70 1.80 -12.31 13.85
C ALA A 70 2.88 -12.28 14.95
N GLY A 71 2.99 -11.17 15.70
CA GLY A 71 4.03 -10.96 16.71
C GLY A 71 5.38 -10.51 16.16
N GLN A 72 5.46 -10.23 14.86
CA GLN A 72 6.67 -9.73 14.21
C GLN A 72 6.71 -8.21 14.27
N MET A 73 7.90 -7.65 14.48
CA MET A 73 8.15 -6.21 14.50
C MET A 73 8.74 -5.77 13.16
N VAL A 74 7.96 -5.07 12.34
CA VAL A 74 8.45 -4.49 11.09
C VAL A 74 9.10 -3.15 11.38
N VAL A 75 10.39 -3.02 11.08
CA VAL A 75 11.15 -1.80 11.38
C VAL A 75 11.19 -0.91 10.15
N ILE A 76 10.73 0.33 10.31
CA ILE A 76 10.59 1.31 9.22
C ILE A 76 11.32 2.62 9.55
N LYS A 77 11.78 3.32 8.52
CA LYS A 77 12.33 4.68 8.57
C LYS A 77 11.22 5.75 8.42
N ARG A 78 10.16 5.44 7.69
CA ARG A 78 9.00 6.31 7.46
C ARG A 78 7.88 5.60 6.72
N ILE A 79 6.70 6.21 6.74
CA ILE A 79 5.59 5.90 5.84
C ILE A 79 5.74 6.81 4.61
N THR A 80 5.80 6.22 3.41
CA THR A 80 5.96 6.97 2.15
C THR A 80 4.61 7.31 1.53
N ALA A 81 3.61 6.45 1.72
CA ALA A 81 2.27 6.64 1.17
C ALA A 81 1.20 5.89 1.94
N LEU A 82 -0.02 6.40 1.88
CA LEU A 82 -1.23 5.77 2.41
C LEU A 82 -2.20 5.53 1.26
N SER A 83 -2.79 4.33 1.18
CA SER A 83 -3.83 4.03 0.20
C SER A 83 -5.08 4.88 0.43
N ASP A 84 -5.76 5.26 -0.65
CA ASP A 84 -7.01 6.02 -0.65
C ASP A 84 -8.14 5.34 0.14
N ASP A 85 -8.13 4.01 0.20
CA ASP A 85 -9.04 3.20 0.99
C ASP A 85 -8.65 3.07 2.47
N GLY A 86 -7.50 3.62 2.87
CA GLY A 86 -6.98 3.56 4.24
C GLY A 86 -6.58 2.15 4.70
N ARG A 87 -6.45 1.17 3.78
CA ARG A 87 -6.16 -0.23 4.16
C ARG A 87 -4.68 -0.60 4.07
N TRP A 88 -3.93 0.13 3.26
CA TRP A 88 -2.53 -0.15 2.97
C TRP A 88 -1.66 1.07 3.23
N ILE A 89 -0.47 0.83 3.74
CA ILE A 89 0.61 1.81 3.81
C ILE A 89 1.80 1.28 3.03
N ASP A 90 2.47 2.20 2.35
CA ASP A 90 3.81 1.96 1.86
C ASP A 90 4.80 2.55 2.84
N VAL A 91 5.84 1.78 3.11
CA VAL A 91 6.86 2.11 4.09
C VAL A 91 8.24 1.91 3.51
N GLU A 92 9.18 2.68 4.05
CA GLU A 92 10.61 2.44 3.85
C GLU A 92 11.11 1.65 5.05
N LEU A 93 11.49 0.38 4.84
CA LEU A 93 12.10 -0.50 5.83
C LEU A 93 13.48 0.02 6.27
N ALA A 94 13.80 -0.21 7.55
CA ALA A 94 15.13 0.02 8.07
C ALA A 94 16.09 -1.14 7.76
N GLU A 95 17.37 -0.83 7.68
CA GLU A 95 18.44 -1.82 7.54
C GLU A 95 18.82 -2.39 8.91
N SER A 96 19.43 -3.58 8.92
CA SER A 96 19.74 -4.29 10.16
C SER A 96 20.65 -3.52 11.13
N GLU A 97 21.54 -2.69 10.59
CA GLU A 97 22.50 -1.87 11.36
C GLU A 97 21.80 -0.91 12.34
N VAL A 98 20.55 -0.52 12.04
CA VAL A 98 19.75 0.35 12.89
C VAL A 98 19.43 -0.29 14.25
N LEU A 99 19.49 -1.62 14.33
CA LEU A 99 19.25 -2.38 15.55
C LEU A 99 20.53 -2.84 16.25
N ASP A 100 21.72 -2.41 15.82
CA ASP A 100 23.00 -2.87 16.41
C ASP A 100 23.14 -2.53 17.90
N TRP A 101 22.37 -1.56 18.40
CA TRP A 101 22.31 -1.18 19.80
C TRP A 101 21.45 -2.13 20.66
N LEU A 102 20.59 -2.95 20.04
CA LEU A 102 19.78 -3.93 20.75
C LEU A 102 20.61 -5.15 21.15
N PRO A 103 20.33 -5.76 22.32
CA PRO A 103 20.89 -7.05 22.67
C PRO A 103 20.56 -8.10 21.60
N LYS A 104 21.53 -8.95 21.24
CA LYS A 104 21.34 -10.01 20.24
C LYS A 104 20.31 -11.07 20.66
N ASP A 105 20.04 -11.16 21.95
CA ASP A 105 19.06 -12.04 22.59
C ASP A 105 17.71 -11.36 22.83
N TYR A 106 17.49 -10.16 22.27
CA TYR A 106 16.21 -9.47 22.37
C TYR A 106 15.08 -10.36 21.82
N PRO A 107 14.03 -10.65 22.62
CA PRO A 107 13.03 -11.66 22.27
C PRO A 107 11.95 -11.08 21.32
N ALA A 108 12.37 -10.57 20.16
CA ALA A 108 11.48 -10.13 19.11
C ALA A 108 11.97 -10.57 17.73
N ASP A 109 11.02 -10.95 16.88
CA ASP A 109 11.29 -11.26 15.48
C ASP A 109 11.19 -9.98 14.66
N PHE A 110 12.34 -9.50 14.16
CA PHE A 110 12.43 -8.25 13.42
C PHE A 110 12.37 -8.48 11.92
N VAL A 111 11.49 -7.76 11.24
CA VAL A 111 11.43 -7.68 9.79
C VAL A 111 12.11 -6.39 9.35
N LEU A 112 13.20 -6.55 8.61
CA LEU A 112 14.10 -5.48 8.15
C LEU A 112 14.25 -5.55 6.61
N ALA A 113 14.84 -4.51 6.05
CA ALA A 113 15.24 -4.51 4.64
C ALA A 113 16.24 -5.65 4.37
N VAL A 114 16.05 -6.34 3.24
CA VAL A 114 16.96 -7.41 2.79
C VAL A 114 18.33 -6.84 2.39
N GLY A 115 18.37 -5.57 2.00
CA GLY A 115 19.58 -4.82 1.64
C GLY A 115 19.25 -3.38 1.24
N PRO A 116 20.28 -2.54 1.00
CA PRO A 116 20.12 -1.09 0.81
C PRO A 116 19.26 -0.71 -0.40
N GLU A 117 19.23 -1.54 -1.43
CA GLU A 117 18.42 -1.33 -2.65
C GLU A 117 16.98 -1.88 -2.53
N ARG A 118 16.63 -2.50 -1.39
CA ARG A 118 15.35 -3.21 -1.19
C ARG A 118 14.71 -2.81 0.13
N THR A 119 14.39 -1.53 0.23
CA THR A 119 13.79 -0.91 1.41
C THR A 119 12.29 -0.68 1.28
N SER A 120 11.69 -0.77 0.08
CA SER A 120 10.25 -0.54 -0.07
C SER A 120 9.42 -1.77 0.30
N ALA A 121 8.37 -1.57 1.10
CA ALA A 121 7.38 -2.59 1.40
C ALA A 121 5.98 -1.99 1.56
N SER A 122 4.95 -2.77 1.24
CA SER A 122 3.55 -2.42 1.50
C SER A 122 3.02 -3.29 2.65
N LEU A 123 2.38 -2.65 3.63
CA LEU A 123 1.80 -3.32 4.80
C LEU A 123 0.30 -3.06 4.86
N GLN A 124 -0.44 -4.08 5.26
CA GLN A 124 -1.87 -3.93 5.52
C GLN A 124 -2.07 -3.35 6.91
N ILE A 125 -2.74 -2.21 7.00
CA ILE A 125 -2.97 -1.47 8.24
C ILE A 125 -3.70 -2.33 9.28
N SER A 126 -4.69 -3.13 8.85
CA SER A 126 -5.45 -4.00 9.75
C SER A 126 -4.62 -5.12 10.41
N LYS A 127 -3.36 -5.29 9.98
CA LYS A 127 -2.42 -6.27 10.56
C LYS A 127 -1.44 -5.64 11.54
N ILE A 128 -1.51 -4.33 11.74
CA ILE A 128 -0.66 -3.59 12.68
C ILE A 128 -1.45 -3.43 13.99
N VAL A 129 -0.86 -3.94 15.07
CA VAL A 129 -1.44 -3.92 16.42
C VAL A 129 -0.94 -2.72 17.22
N ALA A 130 0.33 -2.36 17.04
CA ALA A 130 0.94 -1.23 17.73
C ALA A 130 2.06 -0.64 16.88
N ALA A 131 2.38 0.62 17.15
CA ALA A 131 3.57 1.25 16.62
C ALA A 131 4.37 1.90 17.75
N VAL A 132 5.69 1.73 17.72
CA VAL A 132 6.61 2.15 18.77
C VAL A 132 7.79 2.92 18.19
N ASP A 133 8.28 3.89 18.94
CA ASP A 133 9.55 4.56 18.62
C ASP A 133 10.70 3.62 19.02
N LEU A 134 11.57 3.28 18.06
CA LEU A 134 12.74 2.42 18.29
C LEU A 134 14.05 3.22 18.40
N MET A 135 13.96 4.55 18.51
CA MET A 135 15.15 5.39 18.66
C MET A 135 15.66 5.35 20.10
N ASN A 136 16.98 5.25 20.23
CA ASN A 136 17.67 5.50 21.49
C ASN A 136 17.98 7.01 21.61
N SER A 137 17.63 7.62 22.74
CA SER A 137 18.02 9.00 23.10
C SER A 137 19.45 9.07 23.62
#